data_AF-A0A7C5LEX2-F1
#
_entry.id   AF-A0A7C5LEX2-F1
#
_cell.length_a   1.000
_cell.length_b   1.000
_cell.length_c   1.000
_cell.angle_alpha   90.00
_cell.angle_beta   90.00
_cell.angle_gamma   90.00
#
_symmetry.space_group_name_H-M   'P 1'
#
loop_
_entity.id
_entity.type
_entity.pdbx_description
1 polymer ?
#
loop_
_entity_poly.entity_id
_entity_poly.type
_entity_poly.pdbx_seq_one_letter_code
_entity_poly.pdbx_strand_id
1 'polypeptide(L)'
;MPDKHDLVLSRLVLDVLKPHKPDIVEFAQALTGLKGVTRVDVSILEVDADTETVKLTVEGNGIAYEGVVNAVKQLGAAVHSVDQVTFSPPAPPSKTRQDQAS
;
A
#
# COMPACT_ATOMS: atom_id res chain seq x y z
N MET A 1 -32.67 -9.06 0.19
CA MET A 1 -32.00 -7.79 0.47
C MET A 1 -30.56 -7.99 0.06
N PRO A 2 -30.04 -7.32 -0.98
CA PRO A 2 -28.67 -7.58 -1.42
C PRO A 2 -27.70 -7.05 -0.37
N ASP A 3 -26.67 -7.83 -0.21
CA ASP A 3 -25.80 -7.95 0.95
C ASP A 3 -24.89 -6.74 1.11
N LYS A 4 -24.58 -6.42 2.37
CA LYS A 4 -23.60 -5.42 2.79
C LYS A 4 -22.39 -5.49 1.86
N HIS A 5 -22.16 -4.42 1.11
CA HIS A 5 -21.03 -4.32 0.18
C HIS A 5 -19.75 -4.78 0.89
N ASP A 6 -19.16 -5.86 0.40
CA ASP A 6 -17.86 -6.36 0.82
C ASP A 6 -16.82 -5.35 0.33
N LEU A 7 -16.74 -4.20 0.96
CA LEU A 7 -15.82 -3.15 0.57
C LEU A 7 -14.45 -3.50 1.14
N VAL A 8 -13.47 -3.61 0.25
CA VAL A 8 -12.11 -3.97 0.61
C VAL A 8 -11.20 -2.74 0.50
N LEU A 9 -10.20 -2.68 1.37
CA LEU A 9 -9.20 -1.62 1.29
C LEU A 9 -8.42 -1.78 -0.02
N SER A 10 -8.56 -0.77 -0.88
CA SER A 10 -8.06 -0.82 -2.25
C SER A 10 -6.91 0.15 -2.49
N ARG A 11 -6.92 1.28 -1.78
CA ARG A 11 -5.79 2.21 -1.76
C ARG A 11 -5.62 2.79 -0.36
N LEU A 12 -4.38 2.92 0.06
CA LEU A 12 -3.96 3.48 1.32
C LEU A 12 -2.80 4.43 1.08
N VAL A 13 -2.94 5.68 1.52
CA VAL A 13 -1.88 6.69 1.44
C VAL A 13 -1.49 7.06 2.85
N LEU A 14 -0.23 6.84 3.18
CA LEU A 14 0.37 7.05 4.49
C LEU A 14 1.49 8.06 4.36
N ASP A 15 1.52 8.97 5.33
CA ASP A 15 2.66 9.83 5.56
C ASP A 15 3.59 9.10 6.53
N VAL A 16 4.78 8.77 6.05
CA VAL A 16 5.77 7.97 6.78
C VAL A 16 7.02 8.80 6.97
N LEU A 17 7.45 8.90 8.22
CA LEU A 17 8.70 9.54 8.57
C LEU A 17 9.74 8.44 8.77
N LYS A 18 10.72 8.39 7.88
CA LYS A 18 11.80 7.40 7.90
C LYS A 18 13.14 8.05 8.23
N PRO A 19 14.06 7.35 8.90
CA PRO A 19 15.45 7.79 8.97
C PRO A 19 16.14 7.66 7.60
N HIS A 20 17.35 8.22 7.49
CA HIS A 20 18.15 8.21 6.26
C HIS A 20 18.45 6.80 5.70
N LYS A 21 18.28 5.76 6.51
CA LYS A 21 18.43 4.34 6.13
C LYS A 21 17.28 3.53 6.71
N PRO A 22 16.68 2.58 5.98
CA PRO A 22 17.04 2.10 4.63
C PRO A 22 16.64 3.03 3.47
N ASP A 23 17.12 2.72 2.27
CA ASP A 23 16.82 3.47 1.05
C ASP A 23 15.33 3.35 0.68
N ILE A 24 14.79 4.35 -0.03
CA ILE A 24 13.40 4.34 -0.49
C ILE A 24 13.08 3.11 -1.35
N VAL A 25 14.05 2.62 -2.12
CA VAL A 25 13.87 1.45 -2.98
C VAL A 25 13.70 0.18 -2.14
N GLU A 26 14.52 -0.02 -1.11
CA GLU A 26 14.40 -1.16 -0.20
C GLU A 26 13.08 -1.09 0.58
N PHE A 27 12.69 0.11 1.00
CA PHE A 27 11.43 0.34 1.69
C PHE A 27 10.22 -0.04 0.81
N ALA A 28 10.21 0.39 -0.44
CA ALA A 28 9.18 0.03 -1.40
C ALA A 28 9.15 -1.49 -1.67
N GLN A 29 10.32 -2.11 -1.86
CA GLN A 29 10.41 -3.56 -2.10
C GLN A 29 9.91 -4.41 -0.93
N ALA A 30 10.15 -3.99 0.31
CA ALA A 30 9.65 -4.72 1.47
C ALA A 30 8.11 -4.73 1.53
N LEU A 31 7.46 -3.66 1.06
CA LEU A 31 6.01 -3.49 1.09
C LEU A 31 5.28 -4.21 -0.06
N THR A 32 5.95 -4.45 -1.18
CA THR A 32 5.35 -5.21 -2.30
C THR A 32 5.14 -6.69 -1.95
N GLY A 33 5.84 -7.22 -0.96
CA GLY A 33 5.66 -8.60 -0.46
C GLY A 33 4.38 -8.82 0.35
N LEU A 34 3.62 -7.76 0.65
CA LEU A 34 2.42 -7.85 1.47
C LEU A 34 1.24 -8.46 0.69
N LYS A 35 0.45 -9.29 1.38
CA LYS A 35 -0.74 -9.92 0.80
C LYS A 35 -1.77 -8.86 0.42
N GLY A 36 -2.27 -8.98 -0.82
CA GLY A 36 -3.30 -8.08 -1.34
C GLY A 36 -2.76 -6.75 -1.86
N VAL A 37 -1.43 -6.54 -1.88
CA VAL A 37 -0.79 -5.37 -2.49
C VAL A 37 -0.46 -5.67 -3.95
N THR A 38 -0.95 -4.83 -4.85
CA THR A 38 -0.70 -4.92 -6.29
C THR A 38 0.35 -3.92 -6.75
N ARG A 39 0.37 -2.74 -6.13
CA ARG A 39 1.31 -1.65 -6.46
C ARG A 39 1.68 -0.89 -5.20
N VAL A 40 2.95 -0.58 -5.07
CA VAL A 40 3.48 0.32 -4.05
C VAL A 40 4.16 1.47 -4.75
N ASP A 41 3.84 2.68 -4.31
CA ASP A 41 4.43 3.91 -4.78
C ASP A 41 4.95 4.66 -3.56
N VAL A 42 6.21 5.08 -3.61
CA VAL A 42 6.84 5.82 -2.53
C VAL A 42 7.44 7.07 -3.14
N SER A 43 7.04 8.22 -2.62
CA SER A 43 7.49 9.53 -3.08
C SER A 43 8.09 10.30 -1.92
N ILE A 44 9.30 10.83 -2.07
CA ILE A 44 9.91 11.70 -1.06
C ILE A 44 9.21 13.05 -1.12
N LEU A 45 8.66 13.51 0.01
CA LEU A 45 8.04 14.82 0.13
C LEU A 45 9.09 15.84 0.58
N GLU A 46 9.74 15.56 1.70
CA GLU A 46 10.74 16.44 2.32
C GLU A 46 11.90 15.62 2.89
N VAL A 47 13.07 16.25 2.89
CA VAL A 47 14.30 15.71 3.47
C VAL A 47 14.78 16.71 4.51
N ASP A 48 14.66 16.34 5.78
CA ASP A 48 15.20 17.08 6.92
C ASP A 48 16.60 16.57 7.28
N ALA A 49 17.27 17.29 8.19
CA ALA A 49 18.64 16.99 8.60
C ALA A 49 18.83 15.57 9.17
N ASP A 50 17.82 15.03 9.86
CA ASP A 50 17.89 13.72 10.52
C ASP A 50 16.81 12.73 10.03
N THR A 51 15.81 13.21 9.28
CA THR A 51 14.60 12.44 8.92
C THR A 51 14.13 12.75 7.51
N GLU A 52 13.60 11.75 6.82
CA GLU A 52 13.00 11.90 5.49
C GLU A 52 11.50 11.64 5.60
N THR A 53 10.71 12.60 5.16
CA THR A 53 9.26 12.48 5.06
C THR A 53 8.92 11.91 3.69
N VAL A 54 8.34 10.71 3.69
CA VAL A 54 7.97 10.00 2.46
C VAL A 54 6.48 9.70 2.45
N LYS A 55 5.86 9.93 1.30
CA LYS A 55 4.49 9.56 1.00
C LYS A 55 4.45 8.14 0.45
N LEU A 56 3.89 7.23 1.23
CA LEU A 56 3.69 5.84 0.85
C LEU A 56 2.26 5.65 0.36
N THR A 57 2.11 5.29 -0.91
CA THR A 57 0.82 4.91 -1.50
C THR A 57 0.83 3.43 -1.83
N VAL A 58 -0.05 2.68 -1.18
CA VAL A 58 -0.25 1.24 -1.39
C VAL A 58 -1.57 1.03 -2.09
N GLU A 59 -1.57 0.30 -3.20
CA GLU A 59 -2.74 -0.05 -3.98
C GLU A 59 -2.86 -1.56 -4.11
N GLY A 60 -4.07 -2.07 -4.09
CA GLY A 60 -4.29 -3.49 -3.88
C GLY A 60 -5.76 -3.88 -3.84
N ASN A 61 -6.00 -5.16 -3.54
CA ASN A 61 -7.33 -5.72 -3.37
C ASN A 61 -7.37 -6.46 -2.03
N GLY A 62 -7.89 -5.80 -0.99
CA GLY A 62 -7.90 -6.35 0.37
C GLY A 62 -6.58 -6.14 1.11
N ILE A 63 -6.04 -4.92 1.05
CA ILE A 63 -4.80 -4.55 1.76
C ILE A 63 -5.02 -4.65 3.27
N ALA A 64 -4.10 -5.30 3.97
CA ALA A 64 -4.10 -5.37 5.44
C ALA A 64 -3.34 -4.17 6.04
N TYR A 65 -4.08 -3.19 6.58
CA TYR A 65 -3.51 -2.00 7.22
C TYR A 65 -2.46 -2.34 8.29
N GLU A 66 -2.77 -3.27 9.19
CA GLU A 66 -1.83 -3.69 10.24
C GLU A 66 -0.54 -4.29 9.66
N GLY A 67 -0.63 -5.04 8.55
CA GLY A 67 0.53 -5.60 7.86
C GLY A 67 1.44 -4.51 7.30
N VAL A 68 0.84 -3.48 6.70
CA VAL A 68 1.58 -2.30 6.20
C VAL A 68 2.27 -1.59 7.35
N VAL A 69 1.54 -1.22 8.41
CA VAL A 69 2.12 -0.51 9.57
C VAL A 69 3.25 -1.30 10.22
N ASN A 70 3.10 -2.61 10.34
CA ASN A 70 4.13 -3.47 10.94
C ASN A 70 5.37 -3.56 10.04
N ALA A 71 5.20 -3.73 8.73
CA ALA A 71 6.32 -3.71 7.77
C ALA A 71 7.07 -2.37 7.81
N VAL A 72 6.33 -1.24 7.82
CA VAL A 72 6.91 0.11 7.94
C VAL A 72 7.73 0.24 9.23
N LYS A 73 7.19 -0.20 10.38
CA LYS A 73 7.88 -0.18 11.67
C LYS A 73 9.13 -1.08 11.69
N GLN A 74 9.09 -2.24 11.05
CA GLN A 74 10.24 -3.15 10.97
C GLN A 74 11.39 -2.57 10.15
N LEU A 75 11.09 -1.69 9.19
CA LEU A 75 12.07 -0.97 8.39
C LEU A 75 12.64 0.27 9.12
N GLY A 76 12.30 0.49 10.39
CA GLY A 76 12.77 1.63 11.16
C GLY A 76 12.04 2.94 10.85
N ALA A 77 10.95 2.89 10.09
CA ALA A 77 10.13 4.05 9.77
C ALA A 77 8.85 4.08 10.60
N ALA A 78 8.29 5.26 10.82
CA ALA A 78 7.06 5.44 11.58
C ALA A 78 5.98 6.09 10.71
N VAL A 79 4.78 5.52 10.73
CA VAL A 79 3.60 6.17 10.14
C VAL A 79 3.26 7.36 11.02
N HIS A 80 3.40 8.58 10.49
CA HIS A 80 3.05 9.81 11.17
C HIS A 80 1.55 10.06 11.08
N SER A 81 0.96 9.88 9.89
CA SER A 81 -0.46 10.09 9.64
C SER A 81 -0.96 9.28 8.44
N VAL A 82 -2.27 9.02 8.40
CA VAL A 82 -2.94 8.44 7.22
C VAL A 82 -3.50 9.59 6.40
N ASP A 83 -2.92 9.83 5.22
CA ASP A 83 -3.31 10.95 4.35
C ASP A 83 -4.62 10.65 3.63
N GLN A 84 -4.81 9.41 3.16
CA GLN A 84 -6.00 9.01 2.43
C GLN A 84 -6.26 7.50 2.55
N VAL A 85 -7.55 7.12 2.60
CA VAL A 85 -8.00 5.73 2.48
C VAL A 85 -9.05 5.60 1.40
N THR A 86 -9.05 4.49 0.67
CA THR A 86 -10.07 4.20 -0.33
C THR A 86 -10.52 2.76 -0.22
N PHE A 87 -11.81 2.59 -0.04
CA PHE A 87 -12.48 1.30 -0.06
C PHE A 87 -13.22 1.16 -1.39
N SER A 88 -13.04 0.03 -2.05
CA SER A 88 -13.74 -0.27 -3.29
C SER A 88 -14.27 -1.70 -3.24
N PRO A 89 -15.32 -2.03 -4.02
CA PRO A 89 -15.77 -3.41 -4.14
C PRO A 89 -14.63 -4.26 -4.73
N PRO A 90 -14.49 -5.53 -4.30
CA PRO A 90 -13.44 -6.41 -4.78
C PRO A 90 -13.50 -6.51 -6.30
N ALA A 91 -12.31 -6.48 -6.92
CA ALA A 91 -12.22 -6.65 -8.36
C ALA A 91 -13.01 -7.90 -8.79
N PRO A 92 -13.87 -7.80 -9.81
CA PRO A 92 -14.60 -8.97 -10.30
C PRO A 92 -13.60 -10.05 -10.72
N PRO A 93 -13.89 -11.35 -10.50
CA PRO A 93 -13.03 -12.41 -10.97
C PRO A 93 -12.83 -12.20 -12.47
N SER A 94 -11.59 -11.93 -12.87
CA SER A 94 -11.23 -11.73 -14.26
C SER A 94 -11.72 -12.94 -15.04
N LYS A 95 -12.77 -12.76 -15.85
CA LYS A 95 -13.22 -13.76 -16.80
C LYS A 95 -12.04 -14.02 -17.72
N THR A 96 -11.31 -15.10 -17.46
CA THR A 96 -10.42 -15.70 -18.44
C THR A 96 -11.28 -15.89 -19.67
N ARG A 97 -11.03 -15.10 -20.71
CA ARG A 97 -11.56 -15.34 -22.04
C ARG A 97 -10.89 -16.63 -22.49
N GLN A 98 -11.49 -17.75 -22.11
CA GLN A 98 -11.18 -19.05 -22.66
C GLN A 98 -11.52 -18.96 -24.15
N ASP A 99 -10.46 -18.76 -24.92
CA ASP A 99 -10.25 -19.32 -26.25
C ASP A 99 -11.54 -19.67 -27.01
N GLN A 100 -12.12 -18.65 -27.65
CA GLN A 100 -12.99 -18.85 -28.81
C GLN A 100 -12.28 -18.27 -30.03
N ALA A 101 -11.60 -19.15 -30.76
CA ALA A 101 -11.29 -19.12 -32.20
C ALA A 101 -10.34 -20.31 -32.43
N SER A 102 -10.87 -21.49 -32.75
CA SER A 102 -11.20 -21.99 -34.11
C SER A 102 -10.06 -22.80 -34.70
#